data_AF-A0A4Y7PRB4-F1
#
_entry.id   AF-A0A4Y7PRB4-F1
#
_cell.length_a   1.000
_cell.length_b   1.000
_cell.length_c   1.000
_cell.angle_alpha   90.00
_cell.angle_beta   90.00
_cell.angle_gamma   90.00
#
_symmetry.space_group_name_H-M   'P 1'
#
loop_
_entity.id
_entity.type
_entity.pdbx_description
1 polymer ?
#
loop_
_entity_poly.entity_id
_entity_poly.type
_entity_poly.pdbx_seq_one_letter_code
_entity_poly.pdbx_strand_id
1 'polypeptide(L)'
;MSNRTDQRRTRVDIARTTLDALEAKKFTLDGEVIDMADFVNKSVEDTRLYDSNSILSSWQSNFPSHISSTLQRNNISILEISVLAGARHLASTRPHPDHKIGVLNFASAKNPGGGFLSGAQSQEESIARSSSLYPTLMTSTSKPYYATHKRDPKNGLYSHSMIYSPGVLLFRHDSGEWLKPIEVDVVTSPAVNAGVVRREARKAWKPESADLQIEPVMRERMARILHLFEMNGVRNLVLGSFGTGVFKNDVKMVARIWADLLGREGSRFEKSFEEVVFAILDKETFTKFEEAFHARRAEADGPSPA
;
A
#
# COMPACT_ATOMS: atom_id res chain seq x y z
N MET A 1 9.63 11.45 28.64
CA MET A 1 10.40 11.90 27.46
C MET A 1 11.52 10.92 27.04
N SER A 2 12.13 10.15 27.96
CA SER A 2 13.15 9.11 27.63
C SER A 2 12.65 8.08 26.61
N ASN A 3 11.52 7.41 26.89
CA ASN A 3 11.02 6.28 26.10
C ASN A 3 10.77 6.60 24.60
N ARG A 4 10.26 7.80 24.27
CA ARG A 4 10.06 8.20 22.86
C ARG A 4 11.37 8.43 22.12
N THR A 5 12.39 8.93 22.81
CA THR A 5 13.72 9.17 22.24
C THR A 5 14.43 7.84 22.02
N ASP A 6 14.31 6.92 22.97
CA ASP A 6 14.88 5.57 22.89
C ASP A 6 14.24 4.77 21.75
N GLN A 7 12.91 4.77 21.63
CA GLN A 7 12.21 4.13 20.51
C GLN A 7 12.60 4.72 19.14
N ARG A 8 12.85 6.03 19.06
CA ARG A 8 13.30 6.66 17.81
C ARG A 8 14.72 6.18 17.45
N ARG A 9 15.62 6.10 18.42
CA ARG A 9 16.98 5.58 18.23
C ARG A 9 16.95 4.13 17.74
N THR A 10 16.16 3.28 18.39
CA THR A 10 15.97 1.87 17.96
C THR A 10 15.53 1.78 16.49
N ARG A 11 14.58 2.63 16.05
CA ARG A 11 14.14 2.63 14.65
C ARG A 11 15.23 3.10 13.67
N VAL A 12 16.09 4.04 14.08
CA VAL A 12 17.26 4.45 13.29
C VAL A 12 18.25 3.30 13.17
N ASP A 13 18.51 2.57 14.25
CA ASP A 13 19.41 1.40 14.24
C ASP A 13 18.88 0.26 13.37
N ILE A 14 17.57 -0.01 13.42
CA ILE A 14 16.93 -0.98 12.52
C ILE A 14 17.06 -0.53 11.06
N ALA A 15 16.84 0.76 10.77
CA ALA A 15 17.00 1.30 9.42
C ALA A 15 18.44 1.13 8.92
N ARG A 16 19.44 1.49 9.74
CA ARG A 16 20.86 1.35 9.42
C ARG A 16 21.22 -0.11 9.13
N THR A 17 20.94 -1.02 10.06
CA THR A 17 21.28 -2.45 9.90
C THR A 17 20.54 -3.11 8.75
N THR A 18 19.38 -2.59 8.35
CA THR A 18 18.68 -3.00 7.12
C THR A 18 19.40 -2.55 5.86
N LEU A 19 19.89 -1.31 5.83
CA LEU A 19 20.71 -0.84 4.72
C LEU A 19 22.02 -1.62 4.61
N ASP A 20 22.69 -1.88 5.73
CA ASP A 20 23.92 -2.68 5.76
C ASP A 20 23.69 -4.07 5.12
N ALA A 21 22.56 -4.72 5.43
CA ALA A 21 22.21 -6.02 4.83
C ALA A 21 21.84 -5.92 3.34
N LEU A 22 21.19 -4.82 2.92
CA LEU A 22 20.84 -4.60 1.51
C LEU A 22 22.07 -4.25 0.65
N GLU A 23 23.04 -3.55 1.23
CA GLU A 23 24.34 -3.27 0.60
C GLU A 23 25.17 -4.54 0.48
N ALA A 24 25.25 -5.34 1.56
CA ALA A 24 25.92 -6.63 1.56
C ALA A 24 25.16 -7.72 0.77
N LYS A 25 23.90 -7.47 0.40
CA LYS A 25 22.96 -8.41 -0.23
C LYS A 25 22.73 -9.69 0.58
N LYS A 26 22.95 -9.64 1.89
CA LYS A 26 22.81 -10.80 2.79
C LYS A 26 22.64 -10.36 4.24
N PHE A 27 22.10 -11.26 5.06
CA PHE A 27 22.09 -11.14 6.52
C PHE A 27 22.24 -12.51 7.16
N THR A 28 22.46 -12.55 8.48
CA THR A 28 22.56 -13.81 9.23
C THR A 28 21.29 -14.03 10.05
N LEU A 29 20.71 -15.23 9.94
CA LEU A 29 19.58 -15.70 10.72
C LEU A 29 19.95 -17.05 11.33
N ASP A 30 19.89 -17.18 12.65
CA ASP A 30 20.19 -18.43 13.36
C ASP A 30 21.53 -19.09 13.00
N GLY A 31 22.55 -18.26 12.69
CA GLY A 31 23.89 -18.71 12.29
C GLY A 31 24.04 -19.00 10.79
N GLU A 32 22.96 -18.98 10.01
CA GLU A 32 22.96 -19.18 8.57
C GLU A 32 23.00 -17.84 7.81
N VAL A 33 23.77 -17.80 6.72
CA VAL A 33 23.81 -16.64 5.81
C VAL A 33 22.66 -16.76 4.83
N ILE A 34 21.75 -15.79 4.87
CA ILE A 34 20.67 -15.65 3.90
C ILE A 34 21.14 -14.72 2.80
N ASP A 35 21.36 -15.27 1.60
CA ASP A 35 21.67 -14.50 0.39
C ASP A 35 20.38 -13.95 -0.24
N MET A 36 20.41 -12.67 -0.62
CA MET A 36 19.29 -11.95 -1.23
C MET A 36 19.68 -11.30 -2.57
N ALA A 37 20.88 -11.53 -3.08
CA ALA A 37 21.43 -10.79 -4.22
C ALA A 37 20.53 -10.85 -5.46
N ASP A 38 20.20 -12.06 -5.91
CA ASP A 38 19.41 -12.27 -7.12
C ASP A 38 17.99 -11.69 -6.98
N PHE A 39 17.35 -11.92 -5.84
CA PHE A 39 16.01 -11.40 -5.55
C PHE A 39 15.98 -9.86 -5.55
N VAL A 40 16.92 -9.23 -4.85
CA VAL A 40 16.97 -7.76 -4.76
C VAL A 40 17.34 -7.15 -6.11
N ASN A 41 18.28 -7.73 -6.84
CA ASN A 41 18.69 -7.22 -8.15
C ASN A 41 17.55 -7.33 -9.16
N LYS A 42 16.87 -8.48 -9.20
CA LYS A 42 15.70 -8.70 -10.06
C LYS A 42 14.55 -7.74 -9.71
N SER A 43 14.23 -7.59 -8.42
CA SER A 43 13.19 -6.65 -7.97
C SER A 43 13.47 -5.21 -8.41
N VAL A 44 14.74 -4.79 -8.34
CA VAL A 44 15.20 -3.47 -8.80
C VAL A 44 15.09 -3.34 -10.32
N GLU A 45 15.52 -4.34 -11.08
CA GLU A 45 15.46 -4.37 -12.54
C GLU A 45 14.02 -4.34 -13.07
N ASP A 46 13.14 -5.15 -12.47
CA ASP A 46 11.75 -5.31 -12.88
C ASP A 46 10.82 -4.21 -12.33
N THR A 47 11.35 -3.23 -11.57
CA THR A 47 10.57 -2.11 -11.05
C THR A 47 10.04 -1.23 -12.17
N ARG A 48 8.74 -0.92 -12.13
CA ARG A 48 8.03 -0.15 -13.16
C ARG A 48 7.37 1.09 -12.59
N LEU A 49 7.44 2.18 -13.33
CA LEU A 49 6.67 3.40 -13.07
C LEU A 49 5.45 3.41 -14.00
N TYR A 50 4.27 3.60 -13.41
CA TYR A 50 3.03 3.85 -14.13
C TYR A 50 2.66 5.31 -13.89
N ASP A 51 2.57 6.11 -14.95
CA ASP A 51 2.12 7.50 -14.84
C ASP A 51 0.58 7.60 -14.77
N SER A 52 0.07 8.84 -14.66
CA SER A 52 -1.38 9.09 -14.53
C SER A 52 -2.20 8.84 -15.79
N ASN A 53 -1.57 8.72 -16.96
CA ASN A 53 -2.22 8.43 -18.24
C ASN A 53 -1.95 6.98 -18.71
N SER A 54 -1.29 6.18 -17.88
CA SER A 54 -1.07 4.77 -18.14
C SER A 54 -2.38 3.99 -18.27
N ILE A 55 -2.27 2.74 -18.74
CA ILE A 55 -3.39 1.80 -18.88
C ILE A 55 -4.24 1.66 -17.61
N LEU A 56 -3.68 2.00 -16.44
CA LEU A 56 -4.39 1.99 -15.17
C LEU A 56 -5.68 2.82 -15.19
N SER A 57 -5.75 3.90 -15.99
CA SER A 57 -6.98 4.72 -16.13
C SER A 57 -8.15 4.01 -16.79
N SER A 58 -7.92 2.84 -17.39
CA SER A 58 -8.94 2.05 -18.08
C SER A 58 -9.53 0.94 -17.20
N TRP A 59 -9.34 1.01 -15.88
CA TRP A 59 -9.71 -0.04 -14.93
C TRP A 59 -11.19 -0.45 -15.00
N GLN A 60 -12.09 0.42 -15.45
CA GLN A 60 -13.51 0.09 -15.64
C GLN A 60 -13.74 -0.92 -16.77
N SER A 61 -12.97 -0.84 -17.85
CA SER A 61 -13.22 -1.57 -19.11
C SER A 61 -12.12 -2.56 -19.49
N ASN A 62 -10.94 -2.46 -18.89
CA ASN A 62 -9.84 -3.39 -19.12
C ASN A 62 -9.90 -4.53 -18.10
N PHE A 63 -10.15 -5.75 -18.59
CA PHE A 63 -10.17 -6.97 -17.80
C PHE A 63 -9.01 -7.87 -18.28
N PRO A 64 -8.00 -8.12 -17.43
CA PRO A 64 -6.88 -8.98 -17.82
C PRO A 64 -7.34 -10.40 -18.18
N SER A 65 -6.80 -10.94 -19.28
CA SER A 65 -7.23 -12.22 -19.87
C SER A 65 -6.98 -13.44 -18.98
N HIS A 66 -6.13 -13.33 -17.97
CA HIS A 66 -5.83 -14.40 -17.01
C HIS A 66 -6.82 -14.48 -15.84
N ILE A 67 -7.78 -13.55 -15.74
CA ILE A 67 -8.87 -13.69 -14.78
C ILE A 67 -9.80 -14.78 -15.28
N SER A 68 -9.66 -15.97 -14.70
CA SER A 68 -10.57 -17.08 -14.99
C SER A 68 -12.00 -16.70 -14.60
N SER A 69 -12.96 -16.99 -15.49
CA SER A 69 -14.40 -16.87 -15.19
C SER A 69 -14.85 -17.77 -14.04
N THR A 70 -13.99 -18.68 -13.56
CA THR A 70 -14.26 -19.60 -12.44
C THR A 70 -13.95 -19.03 -11.07
N LEU A 71 -13.33 -17.85 -10.99
CA LEU A 71 -12.96 -17.26 -9.72
C LEU A 71 -14.20 -16.91 -8.91
N GLN A 72 -14.23 -17.46 -7.70
CA GLN A 72 -15.22 -17.12 -6.72
C GLN A 72 -15.01 -15.67 -6.24
N ARG A 73 -16.04 -15.12 -5.61
CA ARG A 73 -15.96 -13.80 -5.01
C ARG A 73 -14.81 -13.75 -3.99
N ASN A 74 -14.07 -12.65 -3.97
CA ASN A 74 -12.92 -12.50 -3.08
C ASN A 74 -13.32 -12.78 -1.62
N ASN A 75 -12.50 -13.51 -0.88
CA ASN A 75 -12.62 -13.59 0.56
C ASN A 75 -11.97 -12.36 1.20
N ILE A 76 -12.69 -11.67 2.09
CA ILE A 76 -12.25 -10.40 2.67
C ILE A 76 -12.21 -10.51 4.18
N SER A 77 -11.03 -10.25 4.77
CA SER A 77 -10.81 -10.20 6.20
C SER A 77 -10.31 -8.81 6.61
N ILE A 78 -10.78 -8.30 7.74
CA ILE A 78 -10.30 -7.06 8.36
C ILE A 78 -9.65 -7.46 9.68
N LEU A 79 -8.36 -7.19 9.84
CA LEU A 79 -7.56 -7.70 10.96
C LEU A 79 -6.80 -6.58 11.67
N GLU A 80 -6.80 -6.60 13.01
CA GLU A 80 -6.03 -5.67 13.85
C GLU A 80 -4.54 -6.05 13.91
N ILE A 81 -3.86 -6.00 12.76
CA ILE A 81 -2.46 -6.40 12.59
C ILE A 81 -1.70 -5.42 11.69
N SER A 82 -0.37 -5.52 11.68
CA SER A 82 0.47 -4.75 10.75
C SER A 82 0.38 -5.31 9.34
N VAL A 83 0.81 -4.51 8.36
CA VAL A 83 0.95 -4.98 6.97
C VAL A 83 1.98 -6.10 6.83
N LEU A 84 3.06 -6.06 7.62
CA LEU A 84 4.07 -7.13 7.61
C LEU A 84 3.49 -8.44 8.16
N ALA A 85 2.73 -8.36 9.25
CA ALA A 85 2.01 -9.50 9.81
C ALA A 85 0.93 -10.03 8.87
N GLY A 86 0.19 -9.14 8.18
CA GLY A 86 -0.79 -9.53 7.16
C GLY A 86 -0.17 -10.26 5.98
N ALA A 87 0.98 -9.81 5.49
CA ALA A 87 1.71 -10.50 4.42
C ALA A 87 2.19 -11.88 4.85
N ARG A 88 2.72 -12.00 6.07
CA ARG A 88 3.13 -13.31 6.64
C ARG A 88 1.94 -14.22 6.89
N HIS A 89 0.81 -13.68 7.33
CA HIS A 89 -0.44 -14.44 7.48
C HIS A 89 -0.83 -15.08 6.14
N LEU A 90 -0.92 -14.31 5.06
CA LEU A 90 -1.23 -14.83 3.72
C LEU A 90 -0.19 -15.84 3.22
N ALA A 91 1.11 -15.57 3.44
CA ALA A 91 2.17 -16.50 3.06
C ALA A 91 2.05 -17.85 3.78
N SER A 92 1.53 -17.86 5.01
CA SER A 92 1.34 -19.09 5.80
C SER A 92 0.06 -19.86 5.46
N THR A 93 -1.03 -19.16 5.13
CA THR A 93 -2.35 -19.77 4.88
C THR A 93 -2.57 -20.13 3.42
N ARG A 94 -1.79 -19.56 2.49
CA ARG A 94 -1.88 -19.80 1.04
C ARG A 94 -0.51 -20.12 0.43
N PRO A 95 0.21 -21.15 0.91
CA PRO A 95 1.50 -21.51 0.34
C PRO A 95 1.32 -22.09 -1.06
N HIS A 96 1.60 -21.31 -2.10
CA HIS A 96 1.68 -21.80 -3.47
C HIS A 96 2.68 -20.95 -4.27
N PRO A 97 3.57 -21.56 -5.09
CA PRO A 97 4.57 -20.81 -5.87
C PRO A 97 3.96 -19.76 -6.80
N ASP A 98 2.75 -20.02 -7.33
CA ASP A 98 2.05 -19.11 -8.24
C ASP A 98 1.18 -18.07 -7.52
N HIS A 99 1.04 -18.13 -6.19
CA HIS A 99 0.15 -17.26 -5.42
C HIS A 99 0.89 -16.03 -4.91
N LYS A 100 1.05 -15.04 -5.79
CA LYS A 100 1.67 -13.76 -5.42
C LYS A 100 0.86 -13.02 -4.36
N ILE A 101 1.58 -12.43 -3.41
CA ILE A 101 1.04 -11.54 -2.39
C ILE A 101 1.36 -10.10 -2.78
N GLY A 102 0.34 -9.27 -2.91
CA GLY A 102 0.45 -7.84 -3.13
C GLY A 102 0.32 -7.05 -1.83
N VAL A 103 1.17 -6.06 -1.65
CA VAL A 103 1.16 -5.16 -0.49
C VAL A 103 1.04 -3.71 -0.97
N LEU A 104 0.05 -2.99 -0.45
CA LEU A 104 -0.07 -1.56 -0.69
C LEU A 104 0.81 -0.77 0.28
N ASN A 105 1.85 -0.10 -0.25
CA ASN A 105 2.65 0.88 0.48
C ASN A 105 1.96 2.25 0.49
N PHE A 106 1.64 2.76 1.69
CA PHE A 106 0.98 4.05 1.93
C PHE A 106 1.99 5.19 1.79
N ALA A 107 2.37 5.43 0.55
CA ALA A 107 3.60 6.12 0.22
C ALA A 107 3.56 7.62 0.52
N SER A 108 4.69 8.13 0.95
CA SER A 108 5.07 9.51 0.75
C SER A 108 5.16 9.80 -0.74
N ALA A 109 4.49 10.87 -1.17
CA ALA A 109 4.63 11.35 -2.54
C ALA A 109 6.03 11.92 -2.82
N LYS A 110 6.80 12.29 -1.78
CA LYS A 110 8.00 13.13 -1.95
C LYS A 110 9.30 12.46 -1.54
N ASN A 111 9.27 11.47 -0.64
CA ASN A 111 10.48 10.89 -0.09
C ASN A 111 10.40 9.36 -0.16
N PRO A 112 11.33 8.68 -0.86
CA PRO A 112 11.34 7.22 -0.93
C PRO A 112 11.54 6.62 0.46
N GLY A 113 10.64 5.72 0.87
CA GLY A 113 10.66 5.14 2.22
C GLY A 113 10.27 6.13 3.32
N GLY A 114 9.66 7.26 2.97
CA GLY A 114 9.24 8.28 3.93
C GLY A 114 10.39 8.84 4.74
N GLY A 115 10.23 8.88 6.06
CA GLY A 115 11.23 9.35 7.01
C GLY A 115 12.01 8.23 7.72
N PHE A 116 12.12 7.02 7.15
CA PHE A 116 12.59 5.84 7.89
C PHE A 116 14.01 5.99 8.45
N LEU A 117 14.91 6.64 7.71
CA LEU A 117 16.29 6.97 8.15
C LEU A 117 16.32 7.87 9.38
N SER A 118 15.29 8.68 9.59
CA SER A 118 15.18 9.58 10.73
C SER A 118 14.46 8.94 11.93
N GLY A 119 14.04 7.67 11.81
CA GLY A 119 13.27 6.97 12.85
C GLY A 119 11.81 7.42 12.93
N ALA A 120 11.24 7.94 11.83
CA ALA A 120 9.80 8.18 11.72
C ALA A 120 9.02 6.85 11.78
N GLN A 121 7.74 6.93 12.18
CA GLN A 121 6.89 5.76 12.35
C GLN A 121 5.58 5.97 11.58
N SER A 122 5.48 5.31 10.44
CA SER A 122 4.23 5.01 9.75
C SER A 122 4.39 3.66 9.03
N GLN A 123 3.38 3.26 8.26
CA GLN A 123 3.41 2.00 7.52
C GLN A 123 4.56 1.96 6.50
N GLU A 124 4.75 3.03 5.71
CA GLU A 124 5.83 3.09 4.71
C GLU A 124 7.21 2.92 5.37
N GLU A 125 7.48 3.61 6.47
CA GLU A 125 8.76 3.46 7.16
C GLU A 125 8.94 2.07 7.78
N SER A 126 7.84 1.41 8.19
CA SER A 126 7.92 0.03 8.67
C SER A 126 8.31 -0.92 7.54
N ILE A 127 7.68 -0.80 6.37
CA ILE A 127 8.02 -1.62 5.20
C ILE A 127 9.47 -1.33 4.78
N ALA A 128 9.88 -0.06 4.69
CA ALA A 128 11.25 0.31 4.29
C ALA A 128 12.33 -0.23 5.24
N ARG A 129 12.04 -0.31 6.55
CA ARG A 129 12.95 -0.90 7.55
C ARG A 129 12.96 -2.42 7.59
N SER A 130 11.98 -3.07 7.00
CA SER A 130 11.79 -4.53 7.17
C SER A 130 11.89 -5.30 5.86
N SER A 131 12.30 -4.64 4.78
CA SER A 131 12.26 -5.22 3.44
C SER A 131 13.33 -4.68 2.49
N SER A 132 13.37 -5.26 1.29
CA SER A 132 14.15 -4.77 0.15
C SER A 132 13.44 -3.72 -0.70
N LEU A 133 12.36 -3.09 -0.21
CA LEU A 133 11.62 -2.08 -0.97
C LEU A 133 12.47 -0.83 -1.27
N TYR A 134 13.27 -0.35 -0.32
CA TYR A 134 13.95 0.94 -0.47
C TYR A 134 14.82 1.04 -1.75
N PRO A 135 15.65 0.04 -2.12
CA PRO A 135 16.35 0.01 -3.39
C PRO A 135 15.47 0.22 -4.64
N THR A 136 14.26 -0.36 -4.67
CA THR A 136 13.35 -0.24 -5.83
C THR A 136 12.81 1.19 -5.99
N LEU A 137 12.66 1.91 -4.89
CA LEU A 137 12.21 3.31 -4.86
C LEU A 137 13.32 4.30 -5.27
N MET A 138 14.59 3.86 -5.24
CA MET A 138 15.76 4.70 -5.51
C MET A 138 16.25 4.63 -6.98
N THR A 139 15.64 3.77 -7.80
CA THR A 139 16.01 3.56 -9.20
C THR A 139 15.78 4.80 -10.07
N SER A 140 16.45 4.86 -11.22
CA SER A 140 16.18 5.87 -12.25
C SER A 140 14.71 5.83 -12.72
N THR A 141 14.10 4.64 -12.79
CA THR A 141 12.68 4.45 -13.10
C THR A 141 11.74 5.08 -12.08
N SER A 142 12.08 5.00 -10.79
CA SER A 142 11.25 5.51 -9.69
C SER A 142 11.45 7.01 -9.43
N LYS A 143 12.63 7.57 -9.71
CA LYS A 143 12.93 9.01 -9.45
C LYS A 143 11.90 10.00 -10.03
N PRO A 144 11.36 9.83 -11.27
CA PRO A 144 10.36 10.74 -11.83
C PRO A 144 9.07 10.86 -11.01
N TYR A 145 8.65 9.79 -10.31
CA TYR A 145 7.50 9.82 -9.39
C TYR A 145 7.71 10.92 -8.33
N TYR A 146 8.82 10.83 -7.57
CA TYR A 146 9.10 11.77 -6.48
C TYR A 146 9.40 13.19 -6.98
N ALA A 147 10.14 13.31 -8.08
CA ALA A 147 10.47 14.61 -8.67
C ALA A 147 9.21 15.37 -9.09
N THR A 148 8.25 14.68 -9.71
CA THR A 148 6.98 15.29 -10.14
C THR A 148 6.16 15.78 -8.96
N HIS A 149 6.00 14.99 -7.90
CA HIS A 149 5.23 15.41 -6.72
C HIS A 149 5.94 16.46 -5.86
N LYS A 150 7.27 16.56 -5.90
CA LYS A 150 8.01 17.66 -5.28
C LYS A 150 7.76 18.98 -6.03
N ARG A 151 7.81 18.93 -7.37
CA ARG A 151 7.60 20.10 -8.23
C ARG A 151 6.16 20.60 -8.19
N ASP A 152 5.19 19.68 -8.32
CA ASP A 152 3.76 19.98 -8.28
C ASP A 152 3.02 18.97 -7.39
N PRO A 153 2.82 19.31 -6.11
CA PRO A 153 2.06 18.45 -5.20
C PRO A 153 0.54 18.53 -5.42
N LYS A 154 0.05 19.35 -6.38
CA LYS A 154 -1.37 19.59 -6.66
C LYS A 154 -2.21 19.86 -5.41
N ASN A 155 -1.73 20.78 -4.56
CA ASN A 155 -2.37 21.12 -3.29
C ASN A 155 -2.68 19.91 -2.39
N GLY A 156 -1.83 18.88 -2.43
CA GLY A 156 -2.00 17.66 -1.64
C GLY A 156 -2.83 16.57 -2.32
N LEU A 157 -3.43 16.83 -3.49
CA LEU A 157 -4.08 15.78 -4.29
C LEU A 157 -3.07 14.78 -4.84
N TYR A 158 -1.84 15.24 -5.15
CA TYR A 158 -0.83 14.50 -5.88
C TYR A 158 -1.35 13.97 -7.23
N SER A 159 -0.68 12.97 -7.81
CA SER A 159 -1.08 12.35 -9.09
C SER A 159 -1.59 10.92 -8.90
N HIS A 160 -2.00 10.26 -9.98
CA HIS A 160 -2.31 8.82 -9.99
C HIS A 160 -1.10 7.96 -10.38
N SER A 161 0.10 8.55 -10.41
CA SER A 161 1.32 7.81 -10.70
C SER A 161 1.61 6.81 -9.58
N MET A 162 2.12 5.63 -9.93
CA MET A 162 2.41 4.53 -8.99
C MET A 162 3.71 3.85 -9.38
N ILE A 163 4.43 3.33 -8.40
CA ILE A 163 5.57 2.44 -8.62
C ILE A 163 5.12 1.02 -8.29
N TYR A 164 5.38 0.09 -9.18
CA TYR A 164 5.23 -1.34 -8.95
C TYR A 164 6.60 -1.96 -8.76
N SER A 165 6.81 -2.61 -7.63
CA SER A 165 8.06 -3.27 -7.24
C SER A 165 7.80 -4.75 -7.03
N PRO A 166 8.05 -5.60 -8.04
CA PRO A 166 7.83 -7.03 -7.92
C PRO A 166 8.92 -7.68 -7.06
N GLY A 167 8.61 -8.79 -6.41
CA GLY A 167 9.62 -9.63 -5.77
C GLY A 167 10.39 -8.99 -4.60
N VAL A 168 9.76 -8.07 -3.87
CA VAL A 168 10.33 -7.47 -2.66
C VAL A 168 10.38 -8.51 -1.54
N LEU A 169 11.52 -8.64 -0.88
CA LEU A 169 11.68 -9.53 0.27
C LEU A 169 11.31 -8.82 1.56
N LEU A 170 10.39 -9.39 2.35
CA LEU A 170 10.13 -9.02 3.73
C LEU A 170 10.92 -9.93 4.67
N PHE A 171 11.96 -9.39 5.31
CA PHE A 171 12.94 -10.16 6.09
C PHE A 171 13.07 -9.69 7.55
N ARG A 172 12.20 -8.79 8.02
CA ARG A 172 12.09 -8.49 9.46
C ARG A 172 10.67 -8.58 10.00
N HIS A 173 10.58 -8.71 11.32
CA HIS A 173 9.40 -8.48 12.13
C HIS A 173 9.18 -6.99 12.38
N ASP A 174 7.98 -6.58 12.86
CA ASP A 174 7.72 -5.19 13.27
C ASP A 174 8.62 -4.72 14.42
N SER A 175 9.10 -5.65 15.26
CA SER A 175 10.09 -5.37 16.32
C SER A 175 11.50 -5.10 15.79
N GLY A 176 11.75 -5.38 14.51
CA GLY A 176 13.07 -5.28 13.88
C GLY A 176 13.89 -6.55 13.93
N GLU A 177 13.40 -7.64 14.52
CA GLU A 177 14.07 -8.95 14.47
C GLU A 177 14.13 -9.49 13.04
N TRP A 178 15.24 -10.15 12.70
CA TRP A 178 15.40 -10.85 11.42
C TRP A 178 14.46 -12.04 11.36
N LEU A 179 13.90 -12.31 10.18
CA LEU A 179 13.00 -13.42 9.91
C LEU A 179 13.33 -14.06 8.57
N LYS A 180 12.91 -15.31 8.38
CA LYS A 180 12.94 -15.96 7.07
C LYS A 180 12.22 -15.06 6.05
N PRO A 181 12.88 -14.72 4.91
CA PRO A 181 12.27 -13.86 3.91
C PRO A 181 11.00 -14.47 3.32
N ILE A 182 10.01 -13.62 3.06
CA ILE A 182 8.90 -13.92 2.16
C ILE A 182 8.89 -12.90 1.02
N GLU A 183 8.49 -13.34 -0.16
CA GLU A 183 8.42 -12.48 -1.35
C GLU A 183 7.03 -11.84 -1.48
N VAL A 184 6.98 -10.55 -1.77
CA VAL A 184 5.75 -9.80 -2.03
C VAL A 184 5.94 -8.83 -3.19
N ASP A 185 4.86 -8.53 -3.91
CA ASP A 185 4.82 -7.42 -4.86
C ASP A 185 4.30 -6.18 -4.15
N VAL A 186 4.94 -5.02 -4.35
CA VAL A 186 4.54 -3.78 -3.69
C VAL A 186 4.03 -2.77 -4.71
N VAL A 187 2.83 -2.24 -4.46
CA VAL A 187 2.35 -1.02 -5.13
C VAL A 187 2.59 0.15 -4.19
N THR A 188 3.42 1.11 -4.64
CA THR A 188 3.70 2.37 -3.95
C THR A 188 2.86 3.47 -4.59
N SER A 189 1.92 4.01 -3.81
CA SER A 189 0.97 5.02 -4.28
C SER A 189 0.66 6.02 -3.16
N PRO A 190 0.60 7.34 -3.42
CA PRO A 190 0.35 8.32 -2.38
C PRO A 190 -1.15 8.57 -2.24
N ALA A 191 -1.70 8.41 -1.04
CA ALA A 191 -3.06 8.89 -0.78
C ALA A 191 -3.13 10.42 -0.90
N VAL A 192 -4.34 10.96 -1.10
CA VAL A 192 -4.55 12.41 -1.04
C VAL A 192 -4.16 12.89 0.36
N ASN A 193 -3.35 13.95 0.48
CA ASN A 193 -3.14 14.63 1.74
C ASN A 193 -4.33 15.55 2.03
N ALA A 194 -5.41 14.98 2.54
CA ALA A 194 -6.66 15.66 2.83
C ALA A 194 -6.49 16.81 3.84
N GLY A 195 -5.53 16.69 4.76
CA GLY A 195 -5.17 17.78 5.67
C GLY A 195 -4.66 19.03 4.94
N VAL A 196 -3.84 18.85 3.90
CA VAL A 196 -3.38 19.94 3.03
C VAL A 196 -4.53 20.47 2.18
N VAL A 197 -5.31 19.60 1.53
CA VAL A 197 -6.44 20.01 0.68
C VAL A 197 -7.43 20.88 1.46
N ARG A 198 -7.87 20.45 2.65
CA ARG A 198 -8.79 21.22 3.51
C ARG A 198 -8.19 22.54 3.99
N ARG A 199 -6.87 22.59 4.23
CA ARG A 199 -6.19 23.83 4.59
C ARG A 199 -6.18 24.82 3.42
N GLU A 200 -5.85 24.37 2.21
CA GLU A 200 -5.82 25.24 1.03
C GLU A 200 -7.24 25.70 0.65
N ALA A 201 -8.25 24.83 0.73
CA ALA A 201 -9.65 25.19 0.51
C ALA A 201 -10.15 26.27 1.50
N ARG A 202 -9.76 26.17 2.77
CA ARG A 202 -10.06 27.23 3.77
C ARG A 202 -9.39 28.56 3.43
N LYS A 203 -8.13 28.57 3.00
CA LYS A 203 -7.45 29.81 2.57
C LYS A 203 -8.11 30.44 1.35
N ALA A 204 -8.69 29.61 0.48
CA ALA A 204 -9.43 30.06 -0.70
C ALA A 204 -10.91 30.41 -0.41
N TRP A 205 -11.34 30.43 0.87
CA TRP A 205 -12.71 30.70 1.30
C TRP A 205 -13.76 29.77 0.67
N LYS A 206 -13.39 28.50 0.44
CA LYS A 206 -14.25 27.44 -0.13
C LYS A 206 -14.11 26.11 0.64
N PRO A 207 -14.32 26.09 1.97
CA PRO A 207 -14.07 24.90 2.79
C PRO A 207 -14.83 23.65 2.32
N GLU A 208 -16.06 23.83 1.85
CA GLU A 208 -16.92 22.77 1.31
C GLU A 208 -16.37 22.11 0.03
N SER A 209 -15.50 22.79 -0.71
CA SER A 209 -14.93 22.24 -1.95
C SER A 209 -13.87 21.16 -1.71
N ALA A 210 -13.36 21.04 -0.48
CA ALA A 210 -12.27 20.12 -0.19
C ALA A 210 -12.70 18.65 -0.32
N ASP A 211 -13.78 18.28 0.36
CA ASP A 211 -14.24 16.88 0.37
C ASP A 211 -14.83 16.47 -0.99
N LEU A 212 -15.41 17.43 -1.75
CA LEU A 212 -15.84 17.24 -3.14
C LEU A 212 -14.68 16.86 -4.09
N GLN A 213 -13.44 17.19 -3.75
CA GLN A 213 -12.26 16.81 -4.54
C GLN A 213 -11.58 15.54 -4.03
N ILE A 214 -11.58 15.32 -2.71
CA ILE A 214 -10.83 14.22 -2.09
C ILE A 214 -11.41 12.87 -2.50
N GLU A 215 -12.73 12.66 -2.35
CA GLU A 215 -13.35 11.35 -2.52
C GLU A 215 -13.24 10.83 -3.97
N PRO A 216 -13.53 11.62 -5.03
CA PRO A 216 -13.35 11.15 -6.42
C PRO A 216 -11.91 10.77 -6.75
N VAL A 217 -10.93 11.56 -6.29
CA VAL A 217 -9.51 11.30 -6.53
C VAL A 217 -9.04 10.05 -5.78
N MET A 218 -9.50 9.86 -4.54
CA MET A 218 -9.22 8.65 -3.77
C MET A 218 -9.83 7.42 -4.43
N ARG A 219 -11.09 7.49 -4.87
CA ARG A 219 -11.77 6.38 -5.56
C ARG A 219 -11.03 5.93 -6.80
N GLU A 220 -10.70 6.89 -7.67
CA GLU A 220 -9.95 6.62 -8.90
C GLU A 220 -8.58 6.01 -8.59
N ARG A 221 -7.85 6.55 -7.61
CA ARG A 221 -6.53 6.05 -7.23
C ARG A 221 -6.60 4.64 -6.63
N MET A 222 -7.58 4.36 -5.78
CA MET A 222 -7.78 3.06 -5.15
C MET A 222 -8.16 1.99 -6.19
N ALA A 223 -8.99 2.34 -7.17
CA ALA A 223 -9.32 1.44 -8.27
C ALA A 223 -8.09 1.11 -9.13
N ARG A 224 -7.25 2.11 -9.44
CA ARG A 224 -5.98 1.91 -10.17
C ARG A 224 -4.98 1.04 -9.42
N ILE A 225 -4.92 1.14 -8.09
CA ILE A 225 -4.10 0.26 -7.25
C ILE A 225 -4.52 -1.20 -7.44
N LEU A 226 -5.83 -1.47 -7.36
CA LEU A 226 -6.37 -2.82 -7.55
C LEU A 226 -6.13 -3.32 -8.96
N HIS A 227 -6.39 -2.50 -9.97
CA HIS A 227 -6.14 -2.87 -11.35
C HIS A 227 -4.67 -3.16 -11.63
N LEU A 228 -3.74 -2.41 -11.02
CA LEU A 228 -2.31 -2.69 -11.14
C LEU A 228 -1.93 -4.05 -10.53
N PHE A 229 -2.47 -4.41 -9.38
CA PHE A 229 -2.28 -5.76 -8.83
C PHE A 229 -2.89 -6.85 -9.72
N GLU A 230 -4.11 -6.63 -10.18
CA GLU A 230 -4.87 -7.52 -11.06
C GLU A 230 -4.08 -7.83 -12.36
N MET A 231 -3.55 -6.79 -13.00
CA MET A 231 -2.74 -6.90 -14.22
C MET A 231 -1.45 -7.70 -14.03
N ASN A 232 -0.85 -7.68 -12.83
CA ASN A 232 0.39 -8.40 -12.55
C ASN A 232 0.17 -9.82 -11.99
N GLY A 233 -1.08 -10.30 -12.03
CA GLY A 233 -1.45 -11.65 -11.61
C GLY A 233 -1.46 -11.84 -10.10
N VAL A 234 -1.51 -10.76 -9.32
CA VAL A 234 -1.60 -10.85 -7.86
C VAL A 234 -3.00 -11.27 -7.46
N ARG A 235 -3.09 -12.32 -6.64
CA ARG A 235 -4.35 -12.91 -6.17
C ARG A 235 -4.61 -12.68 -4.68
N ASN A 236 -3.58 -12.40 -3.90
CA ASN A 236 -3.69 -12.22 -2.44
C ASN A 236 -3.23 -10.82 -2.08
N LEU A 237 -4.05 -10.02 -1.40
CA LEU A 237 -3.73 -8.63 -1.11
C LEU A 237 -3.66 -8.33 0.38
N VAL A 238 -2.69 -7.51 0.76
CA VAL A 238 -2.65 -6.79 2.02
C VAL A 238 -2.86 -5.31 1.76
N LEU A 239 -4.03 -4.82 2.17
CA LEU A 239 -4.46 -3.44 2.10
C LEU A 239 -4.59 -2.87 3.53
N GLY A 240 -5.27 -1.74 3.68
CA GLY A 240 -5.62 -1.19 4.98
C GLY A 240 -6.26 0.21 4.87
N SER A 241 -6.13 0.99 5.93
CA SER A 241 -6.69 2.34 6.07
C SER A 241 -5.88 3.41 5.31
N PHE A 242 -5.82 3.26 3.98
CA PHE A 242 -5.00 4.07 3.06
C PHE A 242 -5.18 5.58 3.27
N GLY A 243 -4.14 6.25 3.78
CA GLY A 243 -4.11 7.70 3.94
C GLY A 243 -4.88 8.28 5.13
N THR A 244 -5.38 7.47 6.06
CA THR A 244 -6.17 7.98 7.21
C THR A 244 -5.31 8.57 8.33
N GLY A 245 -4.04 8.16 8.44
CA GLY A 245 -3.10 8.63 9.46
C GLY A 245 -2.60 10.06 9.24
N VAL A 246 -1.35 10.22 8.80
CA VAL A 246 -0.73 11.56 8.59
C VAL A 246 -1.50 12.39 7.55
N PHE A 247 -2.10 11.74 6.55
CA PHE A 247 -2.79 12.41 5.45
C PHE A 247 -4.26 12.76 5.75
N LYS A 248 -4.80 12.33 6.90
CA LYS A 248 -6.10 12.77 7.44
C LYS A 248 -7.30 12.49 6.52
N ASN A 249 -7.25 11.45 5.70
CA ASN A 249 -8.46 10.97 5.02
C ASN A 249 -9.45 10.43 6.05
N ASP A 250 -10.75 10.61 5.78
CA ASP A 250 -11.78 10.05 6.63
C ASP A 250 -11.77 8.51 6.52
N VAL A 251 -11.79 7.83 7.67
CA VAL A 251 -11.70 6.36 7.74
C VAL A 251 -12.91 5.70 7.08
N LYS A 252 -14.11 6.26 7.29
CA LYS A 252 -15.35 5.71 6.74
C LYS A 252 -15.38 5.85 5.23
N MET A 253 -14.97 7.00 4.68
CA MET A 253 -14.84 7.20 3.23
C MET A 253 -13.91 6.17 2.59
N VAL A 254 -12.70 5.96 3.15
CA VAL A 254 -11.75 4.96 2.61
C VAL A 254 -12.33 3.55 2.69
N ALA A 255 -12.98 3.18 3.81
CA ALA A 255 -13.63 1.88 3.96
C ALA A 255 -14.76 1.66 2.94
N ARG A 256 -15.62 2.67 2.73
CA ARG A 256 -16.72 2.62 1.74
C ARG A 256 -16.21 2.46 0.32
N ILE A 257 -15.15 3.19 -0.07
CA ILE A 257 -14.56 3.03 -1.40
C ILE A 257 -14.03 1.61 -1.59
N TRP A 258 -13.33 1.05 -0.60
CA TRP A 258 -12.89 -0.34 -0.70
C TRP A 258 -14.06 -1.32 -0.81
N ALA A 259 -15.13 -1.11 -0.05
CA ALA A 259 -16.35 -1.92 -0.15
C ALA A 259 -16.97 -1.84 -1.54
N ASP A 260 -17.04 -0.64 -2.15
CA ASP A 260 -17.59 -0.43 -3.49
C ASP A 260 -16.73 -1.03 -4.61
N LEU A 261 -15.42 -1.14 -4.39
CA LEU A 261 -14.49 -1.69 -5.40
C LEU A 261 -14.35 -3.22 -5.29
N LEU A 262 -14.45 -3.79 -4.09
CA LEU A 262 -14.14 -5.21 -3.84
C LEU A 262 -15.28 -6.02 -3.23
N GLY A 263 -16.11 -5.39 -2.41
CA GLY A 263 -16.90 -6.07 -1.38
C GLY A 263 -18.40 -6.16 -1.67
N ARG A 264 -18.96 -5.25 -2.47
CA ARG A 264 -20.38 -5.24 -2.88
C ARG A 264 -20.62 -6.15 -4.08
N GLU A 265 -21.86 -6.58 -4.25
CA GLU A 265 -22.26 -7.33 -5.44
C GLU A 265 -22.13 -6.41 -6.67
N GLY A 266 -21.60 -6.95 -7.76
CA GLY A 266 -21.32 -6.17 -8.97
C GLY A 266 -20.11 -5.24 -8.86
N SER A 267 -19.33 -5.30 -7.76
CA SER A 267 -18.11 -4.49 -7.67
C SER A 267 -17.14 -4.88 -8.78
N ARG A 268 -16.45 -3.90 -9.37
CA ARG A 268 -15.52 -4.14 -10.49
C ARG A 268 -14.48 -5.22 -10.18
N PHE A 269 -13.97 -5.27 -8.95
CA PHE A 269 -12.93 -6.21 -8.56
C PHE A 269 -13.45 -7.37 -7.70
N GLU A 270 -14.76 -7.65 -7.67
CA GLU A 270 -15.35 -8.64 -6.76
C GLU A 270 -14.82 -10.08 -6.97
N LYS A 271 -14.24 -10.40 -8.14
CA LYS A 271 -13.66 -11.72 -8.51
C LYS A 271 -12.18 -11.63 -8.92
N SER A 272 -11.55 -10.48 -8.69
CA SER A 272 -10.18 -10.23 -9.15
C SER A 272 -9.12 -10.83 -8.22
N PHE A 273 -9.47 -11.14 -6.98
CA PHE A 273 -8.56 -11.62 -5.94
C PHE A 273 -9.16 -12.86 -5.25
N GLU A 274 -8.31 -13.68 -4.65
CA GLU A 274 -8.75 -14.81 -3.82
C GLU A 274 -8.92 -14.36 -2.37
N GLU A 275 -7.90 -13.69 -1.83
CA GLU A 275 -7.86 -13.21 -0.45
C GLU A 275 -7.51 -11.71 -0.42
N VAL A 276 -8.26 -10.94 0.37
CA VAL A 276 -7.96 -9.54 0.66
C VAL A 276 -7.98 -9.34 2.17
N VAL A 277 -6.83 -9.00 2.73
CA VAL A 277 -6.65 -8.65 4.14
C VAL A 277 -6.50 -7.14 4.28
N PHE A 278 -7.43 -6.49 5.00
CA PHE A 278 -7.23 -5.13 5.47
C PHE A 278 -6.52 -5.17 6.82
N ALA A 279 -5.22 -4.89 6.83
CA ALA A 279 -4.38 -4.87 8.03
C ALA A 279 -4.36 -3.46 8.66
N ILE A 280 -4.95 -3.29 9.85
CA ILE A 280 -5.14 -2.00 10.50
C ILE A 280 -4.72 -2.08 11.98
N LEU A 281 -3.55 -1.54 12.31
CA LEU A 281 -2.96 -1.63 13.66
C LEU A 281 -3.66 -0.82 14.76
N ASP A 282 -4.25 0.32 14.41
CA ASP A 282 -4.84 1.21 15.41
C ASP A 282 -6.28 0.78 15.70
N LYS A 283 -6.58 0.39 16.94
CA LYS A 283 -7.88 -0.16 17.35
C LYS A 283 -9.06 0.75 16.99
N GLU A 284 -8.94 2.06 17.22
CA GLU A 284 -10.03 3.00 16.91
C GLU A 284 -10.27 3.08 15.39
N THR A 285 -9.19 3.14 14.60
CA THR A 285 -9.26 3.12 13.14
C THR A 285 -9.79 1.78 12.63
N PHE A 286 -9.37 0.66 13.21
CA PHE A 286 -9.83 -0.69 12.90
C PHE A 286 -11.34 -0.77 13.07
N THR A 287 -11.87 -0.44 14.26
CA THR A 287 -13.31 -0.51 14.53
C THR A 287 -14.12 0.37 13.58
N LYS A 288 -13.70 1.64 13.37
CA LYS A 288 -14.39 2.55 12.44
C LYS A 288 -14.38 2.05 11.00
N PHE A 289 -13.27 1.44 10.57
CA PHE A 289 -13.12 0.91 9.23
C PHE A 289 -14.00 -0.33 9.04
N GLU A 290 -13.96 -1.26 9.98
CA GLU A 290 -14.75 -2.50 9.98
C GLU A 290 -16.25 -2.19 9.93
N GLU A 291 -16.75 -1.34 10.82
CA GLU A 291 -18.15 -0.91 10.85
C GLU A 291 -18.60 -0.30 9.52
N ALA A 292 -17.81 0.64 8.97
CA ALA A 292 -18.16 1.34 7.74
C ALA A 292 -18.09 0.41 6.51
N PHE A 293 -17.11 -0.50 6.47
CA PHE A 293 -16.97 -1.46 5.39
C PHE A 293 -18.15 -2.44 5.37
N HIS A 294 -18.53 -3.00 6.53
CA HIS A 294 -19.65 -3.93 6.62
C HIS A 294 -21.00 -3.26 6.39
N ALA A 295 -21.22 -2.05 6.93
CA ALA A 295 -22.42 -1.28 6.65
C ALA A 295 -22.60 -1.06 5.14
N ARG A 296 -21.54 -0.63 4.44
CA ARG A 296 -21.59 -0.38 3.00
C ARG A 296 -21.77 -1.66 2.16
N ARG A 297 -21.24 -2.79 2.61
CA ARG A 297 -21.49 -4.09 1.96
C ARG A 297 -22.92 -4.58 2.11
N ALA A 298 -23.58 -4.27 3.23
CA ALA A 298 -24.95 -4.66 3.51
C ALA A 298 -26.00 -3.72 2.89
N GLU A 299 -25.61 -2.51 2.48
CA GLU A 299 -26.49 -1.61 1.75
C GLU A 299 -26.94 -2.23 0.42
N ALA A 300 -28.24 -2.47 0.28
CA ALA A 300 -28.86 -2.89 -0.97
C ALA A 300 -28.54 -1.89 -2.08
N ASP A 301 -28.33 -2.36 -3.30
CA ASP A 301 -28.23 -1.48 -4.45
C ASP A 301 -29.55 -0.72 -4.60
N GLY A 302 -29.56 0.53 -4.15
CA GLY A 302 -30.56 1.50 -4.57
C GLY A 302 -30.50 1.64 -6.10
N PRO A 303 -31.62 2.01 -6.76
CA PRO A 303 -31.61 2.20 -8.20
C PRO A 303 -30.47 3.14 -8.59
N SER A 304 -29.66 2.74 -9.58
CA SER A 304 -28.60 3.60 -10.12
C SER A 304 -29.19 4.98 -10.43
N PRO A 305 -28.56 6.08 -9.98
CA PRO A 305 -28.97 7.39 -10.44
C PRO A 305 -28.83 7.43 -11.96
N ALA A 306 -29.96 7.70 -12.62
CA ALA A 306 -30.09 7.81 -14.07
C ALA A 306 -29.20 8.92 -14.64
#